data_AF-A0A928JK66-F1
#
_entry.id   AF-A0A928JK66-F1
#
_cell.length_a   1.000
_cell.length_b   1.000
_cell.length_c   1.000
_cell.angle_alpha   90.00
_cell.angle_beta   90.00
_cell.angle_gamma   90.00
#
_symmetry.space_group_name_H-M   'P 1'
#
loop_
_entity.id
_entity.type
_entity.pdbx_description
1 polymer ?
#
loop_
_entity_poly.entity_id
_entity_poly.type
_entity_poly.pdbx_seq_one_letter_code
_entity_poly.pdbx_strand_id
1 'polypeptide(L)'
;MDKSFVQKRMMEYAKQSRRSMAEISEKMGHRNNYISGVGNGRFEPKLEEVLYFCELLDIAPSDFFREQELTLDQQELCALVRKAKPSHVKLLIAILKELQNPFRN
;
A
#
# COMPACT_ATOMS: atom_id res chain seq x y z
N MET A 1 -4.19 10.46 -1.98
CA MET A 1 -2.76 10.07 -1.87
C MET A 1 -1.98 10.97 -0.90
N ASP A 2 -1.49 10.41 0.21
CA ASP A 2 -0.58 11.09 1.15
C ASP A 2 0.87 10.60 0.98
N LYS A 3 1.87 11.22 1.64
CA LYS A 3 3.28 10.78 1.57
C LYS A 3 3.44 9.29 1.96
N SER A 4 2.60 8.80 2.87
CA SER A 4 2.64 7.41 3.32
C SER A 4 2.26 6.43 2.21
N PHE A 5 1.41 6.86 1.26
CA PHE A 5 1.01 6.02 0.12
C PHE A 5 2.22 5.63 -0.73
N VAL A 6 3.03 6.59 -1.18
CA VAL A 6 4.17 6.32 -2.08
C VAL A 6 5.17 5.39 -1.39
N GLN A 7 5.47 5.63 -0.12
CA GLN A 7 6.36 4.79 0.68
C GLN A 7 5.81 3.36 0.81
N LYS A 8 4.52 3.20 1.12
CA LYS A 8 3.87 1.89 1.22
C LYS A 8 3.89 1.15 -0.12
N ARG A 9 3.55 1.81 -1.23
CA ARG A 9 3.55 1.19 -2.57
C ARG A 9 4.93 0.76 -3.01
N MET A 10 5.95 1.59 -2.82
CA MET A 10 7.34 1.18 -3.12
C MET A 10 7.74 -0.05 -2.30
N MET A 11 7.36 -0.11 -1.02
CA MET A 11 7.63 -1.28 -0.18
C MET A 11 6.85 -2.52 -0.58
N GLU A 12 5.59 -2.39 -0.97
CA GLU A 12 4.76 -3.50 -1.47
C GLU A 12 5.39 -4.14 -2.71
N TYR A 13 5.70 -3.33 -3.73
CA TYR A 13 6.31 -3.82 -4.96
C TYR A 13 7.73 -4.35 -4.75
N ALA A 14 8.54 -3.69 -3.91
CA ALA A 14 9.89 -4.17 -3.61
C ALA A 14 9.88 -5.54 -2.91
N LYS A 15 8.87 -5.83 -2.07
CA LYS A 15 8.72 -7.15 -1.42
C LYS A 15 8.25 -8.24 -2.39
N GLN A 16 7.49 -7.88 -3.41
CA GLN A 16 6.99 -8.80 -4.44
C GLN A 16 7.99 -9.01 -5.58
N SER A 17 8.98 -8.14 -5.71
CA SER A 17 10.06 -8.24 -6.69
C SER A 17 10.94 -9.46 -6.43
N ARG A 18 11.52 -10.01 -7.51
CA ARG A 18 12.57 -11.03 -7.43
C ARG A 18 13.92 -10.45 -6.98
N ARG A 19 14.08 -9.13 -7.07
CA ARG A 19 15.30 -8.43 -6.67
C ARG A 19 15.24 -8.10 -5.18
N SER A 20 16.39 -8.14 -4.52
CA SER A 20 16.47 -7.67 -3.13
C SER A 20 16.31 -6.14 -3.06
N MET A 21 15.86 -5.60 -1.92
CA MET A 21 15.80 -4.14 -1.71
C MET A 21 17.16 -3.45 -1.87
N ALA A 22 18.24 -4.16 -1.53
CA ALA A 22 19.61 -3.70 -1.73
C ALA A 22 19.93 -3.56 -3.22
N GLU A 23 19.65 -4.60 -4.01
CA GLU A 23 19.84 -4.60 -5.46
C GLU A 23 19.00 -3.51 -6.14
N ILE A 24 17.73 -3.33 -5.72
CA ILE A 24 16.87 -2.27 -6.25
C ILE A 24 17.49 -0.90 -5.95
N SER A 25 17.94 -0.68 -4.71
CA SER A 25 18.58 0.58 -4.31
C SER A 25 19.83 0.88 -5.15
N GLU A 26 20.69 -0.13 -5.37
CA GLU A 26 21.89 0.00 -6.18
C GLU A 26 21.57 0.32 -7.65
N LYS A 27 20.56 -0.35 -8.22
CA LYS A 27 20.11 -0.06 -9.59
C LYS A 27 19.51 1.32 -9.75
N MET A 28 18.90 1.86 -8.69
CA MET A 28 18.46 3.26 -8.61
C MET A 28 19.61 4.25 -8.39
N GLY A 29 20.87 3.80 -8.36
CA GLY A 29 22.03 4.66 -8.14
C GLY A 29 22.19 5.11 -6.69
N HIS A 30 21.50 4.46 -5.75
CA HIS A 30 21.60 4.76 -4.32
C HIS A 30 22.40 3.71 -3.55
N ARG A 31 22.72 4.04 -2.30
CA ARG A 31 23.25 3.06 -1.33
C ARG A 31 22.21 1.97 -1.06
N ASN A 32 22.68 0.76 -0.77
CA ASN A 32 21.86 -0.45 -0.56
C ASN A 32 20.74 -0.35 0.51
N ASN A 33 20.69 0.73 1.28
CA ASN A 33 19.70 1.00 2.30
C ASN A 33 18.61 2.00 1.86
N TYR A 34 18.58 2.44 0.60
CA TYR A 34 17.62 3.44 0.15
C TYR A 34 16.18 2.94 0.21
N ILE A 35 15.84 1.82 -0.42
CA ILE A 35 14.46 1.29 -0.42
C ILE A 35 13.98 0.99 1.01
N SER A 36 14.83 0.41 1.86
CA SER A 36 14.49 0.18 3.25
C SER A 36 14.36 1.48 4.06
N GLY A 37 15.15 2.50 3.73
CA GLY A 37 15.02 3.84 4.31
C GLY A 37 13.74 4.56 3.87
N VAL A 38 13.29 4.39 2.62
CA VAL A 38 11.99 4.88 2.14
C VAL A 38 10.85 4.25 2.94
N GLY A 39 10.87 2.92 3.12
CA GLY A 39 9.86 2.21 3.91
C GLY A 39 9.78 2.61 5.38
N ASN A 40 10.90 3.10 5.94
CA ASN A 40 10.99 3.58 7.32
C ASN A 40 10.81 5.10 7.45
N GLY A 41 10.47 5.80 6.35
CA GLY A 41 10.29 7.26 6.36
C GLY A 41 11.58 8.08 6.51
N ARG A 42 12.76 7.44 6.41
CA ARG A 42 14.07 8.11 6.47
C ARG A 42 14.40 8.83 5.17
N PHE A 43 13.94 8.28 4.05
CA PHE A 43 14.12 8.85 2.73
C PHE A 43 12.77 9.16 2.11
N GLU A 44 12.68 10.32 1.48
CA GLU A 44 11.51 10.74 0.75
C GLU A 44 11.83 10.67 -0.74
N PRO A 45 11.20 9.75 -1.50
CA PRO A 45 11.45 9.61 -2.91
C PRO A 45 10.84 10.78 -3.69
N LYS A 46 11.58 11.33 -4.64
CA LYS A 46 11.06 12.29 -5.62
C LYS A 46 10.23 11.56 -6.68
N LEU A 47 9.35 12.29 -7.38
CA LEU A 47 8.54 11.70 -8.45
C LEU A 47 9.38 11.00 -9.53
N GLU A 48 10.51 11.59 -9.91
CA GLU A 48 11.46 10.99 -10.87
C GLU A 48 11.99 9.63 -10.39
N GLU A 49 12.32 9.52 -9.10
CA GLU A 49 12.79 8.26 -8.49
C GLU A 49 11.67 7.21 -8.45
N VAL A 50 10.41 7.64 -8.24
CA VAL A 50 9.24 6.74 -8.29
C VAL A 50 9.00 6.22 -9.70
N LEU A 51 9.11 7.08 -10.72
CA LEU A 51 8.94 6.67 -12.12
C LEU A 51 10.07 5.73 -12.56
N TYR A 52 11.31 6.02 -12.16
CA TYR A 52 12.43 5.12 -12.41
C TYR A 52 12.29 3.77 -11.69
N PHE A 53 11.79 3.78 -10.45
CA PHE A 53 11.45 2.55 -9.73
C PHE A 53 10.38 1.72 -10.47
N CYS A 54 9.37 2.38 -11.05
CA CYS A 54 8.35 1.71 -11.86
C CYS A 54 8.95 1.07 -13.11
N GLU A 55 9.78 1.80 -13.85
CA GLU A 55 10.49 1.28 -15.03
C GLU A 55 11.39 0.10 -14.68
N LEU A 56 12.17 0.21 -13.60
CA LEU A 56 13.09 -0.83 -13.13
C LEU A 56 12.39 -2.16 -12.79
N LEU A 57 11.13 -2.11 -12.36
CA LEU A 57 10.34 -3.27 -11.94
C LEU A 57 9.25 -3.66 -12.95
N ASP A 58 9.26 -3.08 -14.15
CA ASP A 58 8.24 -3.31 -15.19
C ASP A 58 6.80 -3.03 -14.70
N ILE A 59 6.63 -1.99 -13.88
CA ILE A 59 5.33 -1.54 -13.35
C ILE A 59 4.85 -0.35 -14.18
N ALA A 60 3.61 -0.38 -14.66
CA ALA A 60 3.00 0.81 -15.24
C ALA A 60 2.77 1.87 -14.14
N PRO A 61 3.17 3.15 -14.33
CA PRO A 61 2.94 4.19 -13.33
C PRO A 61 1.46 4.32 -12.92
N SER A 62 0.54 4.12 -13.87
CA SER A 62 -0.90 4.07 -13.59
C SER A 62 -1.28 3.03 -12.55
N ASP A 63 -0.64 1.86 -12.57
CA ASP A 63 -0.90 0.79 -11.62
C ASP A 63 -0.22 1.06 -10.27
N PHE A 64 0.97 1.66 -10.29
CA PHE A 64 1.63 2.11 -9.07
C PHE A 64 0.75 3.09 -8.29
N PHE A 65 0.20 4.10 -8.97
CA PHE A 65 -0.63 5.15 -8.38
C PHE A 65 -2.11 4.78 -8.25
N ARG A 66 -2.54 3.61 -8.73
CA ARG A 66 -3.90 3.11 -8.54
C ARG A 66 -4.14 2.84 -7.06
N GLU A 67 -5.06 3.57 -6.44
CA GLU A 67 -5.61 3.17 -5.14
C GLU A 67 -6.38 1.85 -5.37
N GLN A 68 -6.19 0.82 -4.54
CA GLN A 68 -6.85 -0.47 -4.73
C GLN A 68 -8.35 -0.23 -4.93
N GLU A 69 -8.87 -0.60 -6.11
CA GLU A 69 -10.29 -0.46 -6.36
C GLU A 69 -11.03 -1.41 -5.43
N LEU A 70 -11.94 -0.84 -4.63
CA LEU A 70 -12.85 -1.61 -3.82
C LEU A 70 -13.62 -2.58 -4.73
N THR A 71 -13.80 -3.83 -4.30
CA THR A 71 -14.74 -4.74 -4.98
C THR A 71 -16.14 -4.13 -5.00
N LEU A 72 -17.02 -4.58 -5.89
CA LEU A 72 -18.41 -4.09 -5.95
C LEU A 72 -19.10 -4.20 -4.57
N ASP A 73 -18.90 -5.31 -3.87
CA ASP A 73 -19.43 -5.53 -2.51
C ASP A 73 -18.84 -4.53 -1.49
N GLN A 74 -17.54 -4.22 -1.59
CA GLN A 74 -16.90 -3.22 -0.72
C GLN A 74 -17.41 -1.80 -1.02
N GLN A 75 -17.67 -1.48 -2.29
CA GLN A 75 -18.27 -0.20 -2.69
C GLN A 75 -19.70 -0.06 -2.15
N GLU A 76 -20.51 -1.12 -2.28
CA GLU A 76 -21.87 -1.17 -1.73
C GLU A 76 -21.86 -1.04 -0.20
N LEU A 77 -20.98 -1.77 0.48
CA LEU A 77 -20.80 -1.66 1.93
C LEU A 77 -20.46 -0.24 2.34
N CYS A 78 -19.52 0.42 1.65
CA CYS A 78 -19.19 1.82 1.92
C CYS A 78 -20.37 2.77 1.69
N ALA A 79 -21.21 2.53 0.67
CA ALA A 79 -22.40 3.33 0.42
C ALA A 79 -23.45 3.18 1.54
N LEU A 80 -23.64 1.95 2.06
CA LEU A 80 -24.55 1.66 3.17
C LEU A 80 -24.06 2.25 4.49
N VAL A 81 -22.77 2.08 4.81
CA VAL A 81 -22.16 2.57 6.06
C VAL A 81 -22.22 4.09 6.18
N ARG A 82 -22.05 4.83 5.07
CA ARG A 82 -22.15 6.31 5.06
C ARG A 82 -23.52 6.83 5.51
N LYS A 83 -24.58 6.04 5.34
CA LYS A 83 -25.96 6.41 5.71
C LYS A 83 -26.37 5.88 7.09
N ALA A 84 -25.52 5.07 7.72
CA ALA A 84 -25.85 4.39 8.97
C ALA A 84 -25.60 5.27 10.21
N LYS A 85 -26.34 4.99 11.30
CA LYS A 85 -26.09 5.61 12.60
C LYS A 85 -24.75 5.16 13.18
N PRO A 86 -24.05 5.99 13.99
CA PRO A 86 -22.79 5.61 14.61
C PRO A 86 -22.83 4.29 15.41
N SER A 87 -23.98 3.96 16.03
CA SER A 87 -24.17 2.69 16.74
C SER A 87 -24.14 1.47 15.81
N HIS A 88 -24.73 1.56 14.62
CA HIS A 88 -24.73 0.48 13.64
C HIS A 88 -23.33 0.28 13.03
N VAL A 89 -22.60 1.38 12.78
CA VAL A 89 -21.21 1.30 12.32
C VAL A 89 -20.32 0.59 13.35
N LYS A 90 -20.48 0.92 14.65
CA LYS A 90 -19.75 0.23 15.73
C LYS A 90 -20.05 -1.26 15.78
N LEU A 91 -21.31 -1.65 15.61
CA LEU A 91 -21.71 -3.06 15.56
C LEU A 91 -21.07 -3.79 14.38
N LEU A 92 -21.12 -3.20 13.18
CA LEU A 92 -20.50 -3.77 11.98
C LEU A 92 -18.99 -3.97 12.15
N ILE A 93 -18.29 -2.98 12.71
CA ILE A 93 -16.87 -3.09 13.02
C ILE A 93 -16.59 -4.25 13.98
N ALA A 94 -17.43 -4.44 15.01
CA ALA A 94 -17.26 -5.54 15.96
C ALA A 94 -17.41 -6.91 15.26
N ILE A 95 -18.41 -7.06 14.38
CA ILE A 95 -18.62 -8.30 13.60
C ILE A 95 -17.41 -8.57 12.70
N LEU A 96 -16.94 -7.57 11.94
CA LEU A 96 -15.79 -7.74 11.05
C LEU A 96 -14.52 -8.12 11.81
N LYS A 97 -14.30 -7.55 12.99
CA LYS A 97 -13.17 -7.90 13.86
C LYS A 97 -13.24 -9.34 14.39
N GLU A 98 -14.44 -9.83 14.68
CA GLU A 98 -14.64 -11.22 15.11
C GLU A 98 -14.35 -12.18 13.96
N LEU A 99 -14.85 -11.89 12.76
CA LEU A 99 -14.59 -12.69 11.55
C LEU A 99 -13.09 -12.77 11.18
N GLN A 100 -12.30 -11.77 11.57
CA GLN A 100 -10.85 -11.74 11.36
C GLN A 100 -10.04 -12.50 12.42
N ASN A 101 -10.66 -12.90 13.54
CA ASN A 101 -10.03 -13.69 14.59
C ASN A 101 -10.73 -15.05 14.76
N PRO A 102 -10.52 -16.00 13.83
CA PRO A 102 -11.24 -17.27 13.82
C PRO A 102 -10.92 -18.23 14.99
N PHE A 103 -10.04 -17.88 15.93
CA PHE A 103 -9.55 -18.76 17.01
C PHE A 103 -9.92 -18.28 18.42
N ARG A 104 -11.13 -17.74 18.62
CA ARG A 104 -11.75 -17.70 19.95
C ARG A 104 -12.59 -18.96 20.15
N ASN A 105 -11.92 -20.09 20.35
CA ASN A 105 -12.43 -21.30 21.01
C ASN A 105 -11.26 -22.05 21.62
#